data_AF-X0YCE3-F1
#
_entry.id   AF-X0YCE3-F1
#
_cell.length_a   1.000
_cell.length_b   1.000
_cell.length_c   1.000
_cell.angle_alpha   90.00
_cell.angle_beta   90.00
_cell.angle_gamma   90.00
#
_symmetry.space_group_name_H-M   'P 1'
#
loop_
_entity.id
_entity.type
_entity.pdbx_description
1 polymer ?
#
loop_
_entity_poly.entity_id
_entity_poly.type
_entity_poly.pdbx_seq_one_letter_code
_entity_poly.pdbx_strand_id
1 'polypeptide(L)' 'MSQTKSYGTGRRKSSIARVWLVPGKGSIKINKRTLDNYFGRESL' A
#
# COMPACT_ATOMS: atom_id res chain seq x y z
N MET A 1 12.09 -4.63 20.62
CA MET A 1 10.65 -4.86 20.41
C MET A 1 10.44 -5.44 19.03
N SER A 2 9.81 -6.62 18.92
CA SER A 2 9.48 -7.24 17.63
C SER A 2 8.49 -6.33 16.89
N GLN A 3 8.93 -5.72 15.79
CA GLN A 3 8.01 -4.97 14.94
C GLN A 3 7.14 -5.98 14.20
N THR A 4 5.92 -6.19 14.71
CA THR A 4 4.91 -7.01 14.05
C THR A 4 4.65 -6.42 12.66
N LYS A 5 5.14 -7.10 11.63
CA LYS A 5 4.83 -6.79 10.23
C LYS A 5 3.63 -7.63 9.84
N SER A 6 2.51 -6.97 9.57
CA SER A 6 1.31 -7.66 9.10
C SER A 6 1.33 -7.74 7.58
N TYR A 7 1.08 -8.92 7.04
CA TYR A 7 0.97 -9.15 5.61
C TYR A 7 -0.50 -9.20 5.19
N GLY A 8 -0.83 -8.52 4.09
CA GLY A 8 -2.16 -8.55 3.49
C GLY A 8 -2.08 -8.70 1.97
N THR A 9 -3.08 -9.37 1.40
CA THR A 9 -3.25 -9.46 -0.07
C THR A 9 -4.60 -8.86 -0.43
N GLY A 10 -4.62 -7.87 -1.33
CA GLY A 10 -5.83 -7.27 -1.89
C GLY A 10 -6.06 -7.72 -3.33
N ARG A 11 -7.32 -7.93 -3.73
CA ARG A 11 -7.70 -8.32 -5.09
C ARG A 11 -8.94 -7.54 -5.54
N ARG A 12 -8.92 -6.96 -6.75
CA ARG A 12 -10.07 -6.28 -7.37
C ARG A 12 -10.00 -6.46 -8.88
N LYS A 13 -11.08 -6.98 -9.50
CA LYS A 13 -11.09 -7.35 -10.94
C LYS A 13 -9.90 -8.27 -11.26
N SER A 14 -9.07 -7.92 -12.24
CA SER A 14 -7.82 -8.61 -12.59
C SER A 14 -6.59 -8.11 -11.81
N SER A 15 -6.75 -7.12 -10.92
CA SER A 15 -5.64 -6.51 -10.17
C SER A 15 -5.39 -7.21 -8.83
N ILE A 16 -4.11 -7.41 -8.50
CA ILE A 16 -3.64 -8.04 -7.26
C ILE A 16 -2.60 -7.13 -6.60
N ALA A 17 -2.73 -6.91 -5.29
CA ALA A 17 -1.81 -6.10 -4.49
C ALA A 17 -1.31 -6.89 -3.27
N ARG A 18 -0.02 -6.76 -2.96
CA ARG A 18 0.61 -7.28 -1.74
C ARG A 18 0.96 -6.10 -0.84
N VAL A 19 0.51 -6.15 0.41
CA VAL A 19 0.62 -5.04 1.36
C VAL A 19 1.37 -5.53 2.59
N TRP A 20 2.32 -4.72 3.03
CA TRP A 20 3.03 -4.90 4.28
C TRP A 20 2.69 -3.72 5.19
N LEU A 21 2.07 -4.01 6.33
CA LEU A 21 1.76 -3.02 7.35
C LEU A 21 2.80 -3.13 8.47
N VAL A 22 3.39 -1.99 8.82
CA VAL A 22 4.38 -1.88 9.89
C VAL A 22 4.01 -0.67 10.74
N PRO A 23 4.06 -0.74 12.08
CA PRO A 23 3.84 0.43 12.93
C PRO A 23 4.89 1.51 12.63
N GLY A 24 4.46 2.73 12.32
CA GLY A 24 5.35 3.82 11.91
C GLY A 24 4.62 5.13 11.60
N LYS A 25 5.32 6.07 10.95
CA LYS A 25 4.87 7.45 10.66
C LYS A 25 3.73 7.58 9.61
N GLY A 26 3.06 6.48 9.26
CA GLY A 26 1.95 6.50 8.29
C GLY A 26 2.36 6.76 6.83
N SER A 27 3.64 6.60 6.48
CA SER A 27 4.08 6.79 5.08
C SER A 27 3.63 5.64 4.19
N ILE A 28 2.76 5.91 3.22
CA ILE A 28 2.27 4.93 2.24
C ILE A 28 3.03 5.09 0.92
N LYS A 29 3.66 4.00 0.46
CA LYS A 29 4.36 3.96 -0.82
C LYS A 29 3.88 2.76 -1.63
N ILE A 30 3.63 2.95 -2.92
CA ILE A 30 3.18 1.92 -3.85
C ILE A 30 4.21 1.81 -4.97
N ASN A 31 4.86 0.66 -5.13
CA ASN A 31 5.87 0.43 -6.18
C ASN A 31 6.92 1.56 -6.29
N LYS A 32 7.46 2.01 -5.15
CA LYS A 32 8.44 3.13 -5.02
C LYS A 32 7.89 4.52 -5.36
N ARG A 33 6.60 4.67 -5.61
CA ARG A 33 5.91 5.94 -5.85
C ARG A 33 5.10 6.34 -4.61
N THR A 34 4.86 7.64 -4.44
CA THR A 34 3.93 8.17 -3.43
C THR A 34 2.49 7.91 -3.84
N LEU A 35 1.56 7.97 -2.89
CA LEU A 35 0.13 7.75 -3.12
C LEU A 35 -0.40 8.68 -4.23
N ASP A 36 -0.06 9.97 -4.16
CA ASP A 36 -0.50 11.00 -5.11
C ASP A 36 0.01 10.76 -6.53
N ASN A 37 1.25 10.28 -6.68
CA ASN A 37 1.82 9.99 -7.99
C ASN A 37 1.28 8.69 -8.60
N TYR A 38 0.89 7.73 -7.75
CA TYR A 38 0.39 6.43 -8.21
C TYR A 38 -1.07 6.50 -8.69
N PHE A 39 -1.92 7.25 -7.98
CA PHE A 39 -3.31 7.45 -8.37
C PHE A 39 -3.47 8.74 -9.18
N GLY A 40 -3.14 8.68 -10.47
CA GLY A 40 -3.16 9.84 -11.36
C GLY A 40 -4.56 10.36 -11.79
N ARG A 41 -5.64 9.90 -11.16
CA ARG A 41 -7.02 10.37 -11.43
C ARG A 41 -7.71 10.65 -10.10
N GLU A 42 -8.15 11.89 -9.90
CA GLU A 42 -8.91 12.32 -8.71
C GLU A 42 -10.32 11.69 -8.65
N SER A 43 -10.86 11.22 -9.77
CA SER A 43 -12.19 10.61 -9.84
C SER A 43 -12.13 9.08 -9.87
N LEU A 44 -12.49 8.48 -8.73
CA LEU A 44 -12.85 7.07 -8.57
C LEU A 44 -14.24 6.75 -9.13
#